data_AF-A0A7S1LB36-F1
#
_entry.id   AF-A0A7S1LB36-F1
#
_cell.length_a   1.000
_cell.length_b   1.000
_cell.length_c   1.000
_cell.angle_alpha   90.00
_cell.angle_beta   90.00
_cell.angle_gamma   90.00
#
_symmetry.space_group_name_H-M   'P 1'
#
loop_
_entity.id
_entity.type
_entity.pdbx_description
1 polymer ?
#
loop_
_entity_poly.entity_id
_entity_poly.type
_entity_poly.pdbx_seq_one_letter_code
_entity_poly.pdbx_strand_id
1 'polypeptide(L)'
;KTWRCGGRIEIVPCSRIGHLFRDPQHRPYDVEVNQVVKNYARLARIWLKDHIEYFNKMKPESLSMRFDDMDEMMKRHDQLGCKDMAWYLENVDHEMAWEMDKICHPHAPHGAPIKCRGSLAPGRWTINVSSMMSGPDFQAKVK
;
A
#
# COMPACT_ATOMS: atom_id res chain seq x y z
N LYS A 1 10.85 4.65 -1.43
CA LYS A 1 12.27 5.10 -1.56
C LYS A 1 12.75 5.07 -3.01
N THR A 2 13.18 3.94 -3.57
CA THR A 2 13.88 3.84 -4.87
C THR A 2 13.22 4.66 -5.98
N TRP A 3 11.95 4.40 -6.29
CA TRP A 3 11.20 5.10 -7.34
C TRP A 3 11.20 6.63 -7.20
N ARG A 4 10.90 7.12 -6.00
CA ARG A 4 10.72 8.56 -5.74
C ARG A 4 12.03 9.33 -5.57
N CYS A 5 13.15 8.62 -5.42
CA CYS A 5 14.46 9.22 -5.20
C CYS A 5 15.40 9.00 -6.40
N GLY A 6 14.84 8.81 -7.61
CA GLY A 6 15.60 8.73 -8.87
C GLY A 6 16.07 7.34 -9.29
N GLY A 7 15.65 6.28 -8.58
CA GLY A 7 15.90 4.90 -8.98
C GLY A 7 14.70 4.25 -9.68
N ARG A 8 14.88 3.00 -10.12
CA ARG A 8 13.82 2.15 -10.68
C ARG A 8 13.86 0.74 -10.08
N ILE A 9 12.73 0.05 -10.10
CA ILE A 9 12.61 -1.36 -9.67
C ILE A 9 12.09 -2.16 -10.86
N GLU A 10 12.82 -3.20 -11.25
CA GLU A 10 12.49 -4.00 -12.43
C GLU A 10 12.43 -5.49 -12.07
N ILE A 11 11.45 -6.19 -12.62
CA ILE A 11 11.40 -7.66 -12.60
C ILE A 11 12.01 -8.12 -13.92
N VAL A 12 13.17 -8.79 -13.86
CA VAL A 12 13.92 -9.23 -15.05
C VAL A 12 13.54 -10.69 -15.39
N PRO A 13 12.75 -10.96 -16.44
CA PRO A 13 12.19 -12.30 -16.68
C PRO A 13 13.23 -13.39 -17.00
N CYS A 14 14.42 -12.97 -17.44
CA CYS A 14 15.56 -13.84 -17.75
C CYS A 14 16.36 -14.27 -16.51
N SER A 15 16.23 -13.56 -15.38
CA SER A 15 16.88 -13.92 -14.11
C SER A 15 15.86 -14.61 -13.21
N ARG A 16 16.07 -15.88 -12.90
CA ARG A 16 15.07 -16.72 -12.23
C ARG A 16 15.62 -17.35 -10.96
N ILE A 17 14.93 -17.12 -9.86
CA ILE A 17 15.19 -17.74 -8.55
C ILE A 17 13.89 -18.38 -8.06
N GLY A 18 13.95 -19.64 -7.65
CA GLY A 18 12.82 -20.31 -7.01
C GLY A 18 12.75 -19.97 -5.51
N HIS A 19 11.56 -19.62 -5.03
CA HIS A 19 11.29 -19.41 -3.61
C HIS A 19 10.19 -20.38 -3.13
N LEU A 20 10.47 -21.16 -2.09
CA LEU A 20 9.47 -22.01 -1.43
C LEU A 20 8.67 -21.16 -0.45
N PHE A 21 7.46 -20.77 -0.85
CA PHE A 21 6.55 -20.07 0.05
C PHE A 21 6.12 -20.98 1.20
N ARG A 22 6.25 -20.48 2.42
CA ARG A 22 5.86 -21.21 3.63
C ARG A 22 4.37 -21.06 3.86
N ASP A 23 3.75 -22.14 4.29
CA ASP A 23 2.42 -22.08 4.89
C ASP A 23 2.52 -21.28 6.21
N PRO A 24 1.70 -20.23 6.40
CA PRO A 24 1.65 -19.49 7.65
C PRO A 24 1.51 -20.37 8.91
N GLN A 25 0.90 -21.55 8.81
CA GLN A 25 0.70 -22.49 9.92
C GLN A 25 1.95 -23.29 10.26
N HIS A 26 2.92 -23.37 9.35
CA HIS A 26 4.12 -24.21 9.44
C HIS A 26 5.43 -23.41 9.56
N ARG A 27 5.35 -22.16 10.04
CA ARG A 27 6.53 -21.31 10.28
C ARG A 27 7.23 -21.67 11.61
N PRO A 28 8.56 -21.63 11.68
CA PRO A 28 9.31 -21.97 12.90
C PRO A 28 9.40 -20.83 13.92
N TYR A 29 8.65 -19.74 13.73
CA TYR A 29 8.66 -18.56 14.60
C TYR A 29 7.28 -17.89 14.62
N ASP A 30 7.01 -17.20 15.73
CA ASP A 30 5.79 -16.42 15.86
C ASP A 30 5.89 -15.09 15.12
N VAL A 31 4.75 -14.65 14.59
CA VAL A 31 4.60 -13.34 13.95
C VAL A 31 3.63 -12.54 14.77
N GLU A 32 4.14 -11.53 15.46
CA GLU A 32 3.31 -10.60 16.20
C GLU A 32 2.65 -9.61 15.23
N VAL A 33 1.34 -9.76 15.02
CA VAL A 33 0.58 -8.94 14.07
C VAL A 33 0.72 -7.44 14.37
N ASN A 34 0.74 -7.06 15.66
CA ASN A 34 0.89 -5.67 16.07
C ASN A 34 2.25 -5.09 15.66
N GLN A 35 3.34 -5.86 15.73
CA GLN A 35 4.65 -5.41 15.28
C GLN A 35 4.69 -5.21 13.76
N VAL A 36 4.05 -6.10 13.00
CA VAL A 36 3.94 -5.98 11.55
C VAL A 36 3.21 -4.69 11.18
N VAL A 37 2.06 -4.43 11.81
CA VAL A 37 1.29 -3.20 11.58
C VAL A 37 2.06 -1.96 12.04
N LYS A 38 2.77 -2.03 13.18
CA LYS A 38 3.65 -0.94 13.66
C LYS A 38 4.72 -0.61 12.62
N ASN A 39 5.35 -1.61 12.02
CA ASN A 39 6.36 -1.41 10.97
C ASN A 39 5.77 -0.76 9.71
N TYR A 40 4.58 -1.17 9.28
CA TYR A 40 3.88 -0.52 8.16
C TYR A 40 3.53 0.93 8.48
N ALA A 41 3.06 1.20 9.70
CA ALA A 41 2.72 2.56 10.12
C ALA A 41 3.95 3.48 10.18
N ARG A 42 5.13 2.97 10.58
CA ARG A 42 6.40 3.72 10.51
C ARG A 42 6.73 4.10 9.07
N LEU A 43 6.63 3.14 8.15
CA LEU A 43 6.88 3.38 6.72
C LEU A 43 5.89 4.41 6.16
N ALA A 44 4.61 4.27 6.48
CA ALA A 44 3.55 5.16 6.01
C ALA A 44 3.78 6.60 6.51
N ARG A 45 4.15 6.80 7.77
CA ARG A 45 4.42 8.15 8.33
C ARG A 45 5.60 8.86 7.66
N ILE A 46 6.58 8.11 7.14
CA ILE A 46 7.76 8.66 6.47
C ILE A 46 7.48 8.88 4.99
N TRP A 47 6.96 7.86 4.30
CA TRP A 47 6.84 7.87 2.85
C TRP A 47 5.45 8.25 2.36
N LEU A 48 4.38 7.95 3.07
CA LEU A 48 3.00 8.27 2.67
C LEU A 48 2.47 9.50 3.43
N LYS A 49 3.32 10.45 3.82
CA LYS A 49 2.93 11.57 4.70
C LYS A 49 1.73 12.37 4.16
N ASP A 50 1.71 12.58 2.85
CA ASP A 50 0.69 13.28 2.07
C ASP A 50 -0.56 12.44 1.76
N HIS A 51 -0.54 11.14 2.05
CA HIS A 51 -1.63 10.17 1.81
C HIS A 51 -1.88 9.24 3.01
N ILE A 52 -1.47 9.67 4.21
CA ILE A 52 -1.41 8.84 5.42
C ILE A 52 -2.82 8.42 5.88
N GLU A 53 -3.82 9.23 5.57
CA GLU A 53 -5.22 8.99 5.86
C GLU A 53 -5.75 7.74 5.17
N TYR A 54 -5.27 7.40 3.98
CA TYR A 54 -5.66 6.15 3.30
C TYR A 54 -5.14 4.93 4.05
N PHE A 55 -3.88 5.00 4.51
CA PHE A 55 -3.31 3.96 5.37
C PHE A 55 -4.10 3.83 6.68
N ASN A 56 -4.40 4.95 7.35
CA ASN A 56 -5.13 4.95 8.62
C ASN A 56 -6.58 4.47 8.47
N LYS A 57 -7.25 4.73 7.34
CA LYS A 57 -8.59 4.16 7.05
C LYS A 57 -8.54 2.64 6.95
N MET A 58 -7.48 2.10 6.37
CA MET A 58 -7.32 0.67 6.17
C MET A 58 -6.78 -0.07 7.40
N LYS A 59 -6.00 0.64 8.21
CA LYS A 59 -5.38 0.16 9.45
C LYS A 59 -5.70 1.11 10.59
N PRO A 60 -6.97 1.26 11.00
CA PRO A 60 -7.36 2.18 12.07
C PRO A 60 -6.67 1.88 13.40
N GLU A 61 -6.26 0.62 13.63
CA GLU A 61 -5.45 0.23 14.78
C GLU A 61 -4.10 0.95 14.85
N SER A 62 -3.58 1.49 13.75
CA SER A 62 -2.33 2.26 13.74
C SER A 62 -2.42 3.58 14.49
N LEU A 63 -3.63 4.15 14.63
CA LEU A 63 -3.87 5.46 15.25
C LEU A 63 -3.59 5.44 16.76
N SER A 64 -3.80 4.31 17.42
CA SER A 64 -3.53 4.11 18.84
C SER A 64 -2.11 3.59 19.13
N MET A 65 -1.33 3.26 18.10
CA MET A 65 0.02 2.73 18.27
C MET A 65 1.00 3.81 18.71
N ARG A 66 1.85 3.44 19.68
CA ARG A 66 2.98 4.28 20.11
C ARG A 66 4.23 3.92 19.32
N PHE A 67 4.89 4.95 18.81
CA PHE A 67 6.15 4.85 18.08
C PHE A 67 7.25 5.46 18.92
N ASP A 68 8.43 4.85 18.85
CA ASP A 68 9.67 5.47 19.33
C ASP A 68 10.02 6.66 18.41
N ASP A 69 10.96 7.49 18.83
CA ASP A 69 11.38 8.68 18.07
C ASP A 69 11.73 8.32 16.60
N MET A 70 11.14 9.07 15.67
CA MET A 70 11.34 8.90 14.22
C MET A 70 11.96 10.12 13.55
N ASP A 71 12.35 11.14 14.32
CA ASP A 71 12.81 12.44 13.81
C ASP A 71 14.05 12.29 12.93
N GLU A 72 15.02 11.43 13.31
CA GLU A 72 16.21 11.18 12.49
C GLU A 72 15.83 10.59 11.12
N MET A 73 14.90 9.64 11.09
CA MET A 73 14.48 9.01 9.83
C MET A 73 13.69 9.96 8.94
N MET A 74 12.83 10.80 9.53
CA MET A 74 12.10 11.83 8.79
C MET A 74 13.07 12.88 8.23
N LYS A 75 14.02 13.35 9.04
CA LYS A 75 15.06 14.29 8.59
C LYS A 75 15.88 13.71 7.45
N ARG A 76 16.29 12.44 7.55
CA ARG A 76 17.02 11.77 6.46
C ARG A 76 16.17 11.62 5.20
N HIS A 77 14.87 11.33 5.33
CA HIS A 77 13.96 11.31 4.20
C HIS A 77 13.92 12.67 3.50
N ASP A 78 13.74 13.75 4.27
CA ASP A 78 13.62 15.11 3.73
C ASP A 78 14.92 15.57 3.06
N GLN A 79 16.08 15.20 3.61
CA GLN A 79 17.41 15.48 3.03
C GLN A 79 17.64 14.82 1.66
N LEU A 80 16.93 13.74 1.33
CA LEU A 80 17.09 13.08 0.03
C LEU A 80 16.42 13.84 -1.12
N GLY A 81 15.55 14.83 -0.82
CA GLY A 81 14.87 15.62 -1.86
C GLY A 81 14.01 14.76 -2.81
N CYS A 82 13.46 13.65 -2.31
CA CYS A 82 12.65 12.73 -3.11
C CYS A 82 11.32 13.38 -3.52
N LYS A 83 10.73 12.88 -4.61
CA LYS A 83 9.35 13.20 -5.03
C LYS A 83 8.35 12.77 -3.95
N ASP A 84 7.15 13.33 -3.97
CA ASP A 84 6.05 12.98 -3.05
C ASP A 84 5.30 11.70 -3.49
N MET A 85 4.27 11.29 -2.74
CA MET A 85 3.49 10.10 -3.08
C MET A 85 2.53 10.38 -4.24
N ALA A 86 2.02 11.61 -4.36
CA ALA A 86 1.22 12.03 -5.51
C ALA A 86 1.96 11.77 -6.83
N TRP A 87 3.21 12.21 -6.95
CA TRP A 87 4.05 11.94 -8.11
C TRP A 87 4.21 10.44 -8.37
N TYR A 88 4.40 9.62 -7.33
CA TYR A 88 4.54 8.17 -7.50
C TYR A 88 3.29 7.50 -8.07
N LEU A 89 2.11 7.89 -7.58
CA LEU A 89 0.84 7.38 -8.09
C LEU A 89 0.59 7.83 -9.53
N GLU A 90 0.95 9.07 -9.86
CA GLU A 90 0.78 9.61 -11.21
C GLU A 90 1.79 9.05 -12.22
N ASN A 91 3.00 8.68 -11.81
CA ASN A 91 4.10 8.38 -12.73
C ASN A 91 4.61 6.92 -12.67
N VAL A 92 4.23 6.15 -11.64
CA VAL A 92 4.75 4.79 -11.43
C VAL A 92 3.62 3.79 -11.22
N ASP A 93 2.70 4.05 -10.30
CA ASP A 93 1.63 3.12 -9.93
C ASP A 93 0.24 3.67 -10.28
N HIS A 94 0.00 3.79 -11.60
CA HIS A 94 -1.25 4.31 -12.15
C HIS A 94 -2.48 3.47 -11.74
N GLU A 95 -2.30 2.16 -11.55
CA GLU A 95 -3.38 1.28 -11.06
C GLU A 95 -3.82 1.70 -9.66
N MET A 96 -2.86 1.87 -8.75
CA MET A 96 -3.17 2.30 -7.38
C MET A 96 -3.77 3.70 -7.34
N ALA A 97 -3.30 4.62 -8.18
CA ALA A 97 -3.85 5.97 -8.29
C ALA A 97 -5.35 5.95 -8.62
N TRP A 98 -5.77 5.05 -9.52
CA TRP A 98 -7.17 4.86 -9.86
C TRP A 98 -7.96 4.21 -8.74
N GLU A 99 -7.43 3.17 -8.11
CA GLU A 99 -8.16 2.43 -7.07
C GLU A 99 -8.31 3.20 -5.74
N MET A 100 -7.52 4.26 -5.55
CA MET A 100 -7.44 4.99 -4.28
C MET A 100 -8.77 5.56 -3.79
N ASP A 101 -9.64 6.04 -4.69
CA ASP A 101 -10.98 6.54 -4.34
C ASP A 101 -12.02 5.43 -4.17
N LYS A 102 -11.63 4.18 -4.45
CA LYS A 102 -12.48 2.99 -4.36
C LYS A 102 -12.09 2.00 -3.26
N ILE A 103 -11.19 2.39 -2.38
CA ILE A 103 -10.77 1.58 -1.24
C ILE A 103 -11.95 1.38 -0.28
N CYS A 104 -12.16 0.14 0.14
CA CYS A 104 -13.17 -0.22 1.12
C CYS A 104 -12.64 -1.29 2.08
N HIS A 105 -13.34 -1.52 3.18
CA HIS A 105 -12.96 -2.50 4.19
C HIS A 105 -14.09 -3.54 4.36
N PRO A 106 -13.85 -4.81 4.01
CA PRO A 106 -14.90 -5.83 3.96
C PRO A 106 -15.45 -6.18 5.35
N HIS A 107 -14.65 -5.99 6.40
CA HIS A 107 -15.06 -6.27 7.79
C HIS A 107 -15.51 -5.03 8.56
N ALA A 108 -15.64 -3.85 7.92
CA ALA A 108 -16.16 -2.68 8.62
C ALA A 108 -17.61 -2.91 9.11
N PRO A 109 -18.09 -2.16 10.12
CA PRO A 109 -19.48 -2.22 10.55
C PRO A 109 -20.47 -1.93 9.41
N HIS A 110 -21.67 -2.49 9.48
CA HIS A 110 -22.71 -2.21 8.50
C HIS A 110 -23.09 -0.72 8.53
N GLY A 111 -23.20 -0.09 7.35
CA GLY A 111 -23.47 1.35 7.24
C GLY A 111 -22.26 2.26 7.44
N ALA A 112 -21.09 1.74 7.81
CA ALA A 112 -19.87 2.53 7.87
C ALA A 112 -19.50 3.03 6.45
N PRO A 113 -19.05 4.29 6.28
CA PRO A 113 -18.70 4.84 4.97
C PRO A 113 -17.64 4.03 4.22
N ILE A 114 -16.74 3.37 4.95
CA ILE A 114 -15.66 2.56 4.40
C ILE A 114 -16.07 1.12 4.08
N LYS A 115 -17.30 0.68 4.38
CA LYS A 115 -17.74 -0.70 4.13
C LYS A 115 -17.82 -0.97 2.62
N CYS A 116 -17.27 -2.11 2.19
CA CYS A 116 -17.37 -2.53 0.79
C CYS A 116 -18.82 -2.74 0.35
N ARG A 117 -19.16 -2.20 -0.82
CA ARG A 117 -20.47 -2.35 -1.47
C ARG A 117 -20.39 -3.44 -2.53
N GLY A 118 -20.99 -4.59 -2.26
CA GLY A 118 -21.01 -5.75 -3.17
C GLY A 118 -19.81 -6.69 -3.00
N SER A 119 -19.63 -7.60 -3.97
CA SER A 119 -18.55 -8.59 -4.00
C SER A 119 -17.19 -7.93 -4.20
N LEU A 120 -16.12 -8.48 -3.62
CA LEU A 120 -14.75 -7.98 -3.79
C LEU A 120 -14.14 -8.44 -5.13
N ALA A 121 -13.24 -7.63 -5.69
CA ALA A 121 -12.34 -8.11 -6.72
C ALA A 121 -11.41 -9.22 -6.16
N PRO A 122 -11.16 -10.32 -6.89
CA PRO A 122 -10.29 -11.40 -6.43
C PRO A 122 -8.90 -10.89 -5.99
N GLY A 123 -8.50 -11.25 -4.77
CA GLY A 123 -7.19 -10.86 -4.22
C GLY A 123 -7.06 -9.39 -3.83
N ARG A 124 -8.11 -8.57 -3.97
CA ARG A 124 -8.11 -7.15 -3.58
C ARG A 124 -9.14 -6.87 -2.50
N TRP A 125 -8.84 -5.92 -1.63
CA TRP A 125 -9.80 -5.35 -0.68
C TRP A 125 -10.42 -4.07 -1.27
N THR A 126 -10.31 -3.87 -2.57
CA THR A 126 -10.83 -2.75 -3.34
C THR A 126 -11.91 -3.26 -4.30
N ILE A 127 -12.94 -2.43 -4.52
CA ILE A 127 -13.98 -2.55 -5.55
C ILE A 127 -14.71 -3.90 -5.74
N ASN A 128 -15.84 -3.81 -6.44
CA ASN A 128 -16.40 -4.98 -7.10
C ASN A 128 -15.77 -5.18 -8.48
N VAL A 129 -15.81 -6.40 -9.01
CA VAL A 129 -15.25 -6.71 -10.34
C VAL A 129 -15.84 -5.78 -11.42
N SER A 130 -17.10 -5.39 -11.29
CA SER A 130 -17.77 -4.46 -12.21
C SER A 130 -17.31 -3.00 -12.12
N SER A 131 -16.53 -2.62 -11.10
CA SER A 131 -15.92 -1.29 -10.97
C SER A 131 -14.43 -1.31 -11.27
N MET A 132 -13.89 -2.46 -11.70
CA MET A 132 -12.54 -2.53 -12.28
C MET A 132 -12.53 -1.82 -13.63
N MET A 133 -11.46 -1.08 -13.88
CA MET A 133 -11.24 -0.45 -15.17
C MET A 133 -11.07 -1.52 -16.26
N SER A 134 -11.64 -1.28 -17.44
CA SER A 134 -11.45 -2.19 -18.56
C SER A 134 -9.98 -2.18 -19.02
N GLY A 135 -9.50 -3.28 -19.59
CA GLY A 135 -8.15 -3.35 -20.15
C GLY A 135 -7.85 -2.23 -21.17
N PRO A 136 -8.77 -1.93 -22.12
CA PRO A 136 -8.60 -0.80 -23.04
C PRO A 136 -8.48 0.56 -22.35
N ASP A 137 -9.31 0.85 -21.36
CA ASP A 137 -9.27 2.12 -20.62
C ASP A 137 -7.95 2.27 -19.83
N PHE A 138 -7.46 1.17 -19.26
CA PHE A 138 -6.16 1.16 -18.60
C PHE A 138 -5.03 1.51 -19.57
N GLN A 139 -5.01 0.87 -20.74
CA GLN A 139 -3.99 1.11 -21.76
C GLN A 139 -4.02 2.54 -22.31
N ALA A 140 -5.19 3.19 -22.34
CA ALA A 140 -5.31 4.59 -22.74
C ALA A 140 -4.77 5.57 -21.67
N LYS A 141 -4.79 5.19 -20.39
CA LYS A 141 -4.32 6.03 -19.27
C LYS A 141 -2.83 5.90 -18.95
N VAL A 142 -2.21 4.76 -19.28
CA VAL A 142 -0.80 4.48 -18.97
C VAL A 142 0.15 4.90 -20.11
N LYS A 143 -0.40 5.49 -21.19
CA LYS A 143 0.36 6.12 -22.29
C LYS A 143 0.52 7.61 -22.06
#